data_AF-M5UC41-F1
#
_entry.id   AF-M5UC41-F1
#
_cell.length_a   1.000
_cell.length_b   1.000
_cell.length_c   1.000
_cell.angle_alpha   90.00
_cell.angle_beta   90.00
_cell.angle_gamma   90.00
#
_symmetry.space_group_name_H-M   'P 1'
#
loop_
_entity.id
_entity.type
_entity.pdbx_description
1 polymer ?
#
loop_
_entity_poly.entity_id
_entity_poly.type
_entity_poly.pdbx_seq_one_letter_code
_entity_poly.pdbx_strand_id
1 'polypeptide(L)'
;TNAIQITDETLGLNSTIRNGEYDEDYYFVLSDSAAVPSPTSETEMLDSRETRRTDRALSAAQLASPLAGPLRRFLYPHTEQIGSGAAADTSETLNILGVDIKLTVKGSGDADAPPSGRIGQLSDVRTFDMSQGLGVPQQADGESASDFEDRLDEWSERKSFLARTAVDDVIGRHYTTYRYTGSDLSTLSFDNVDFGTDPRFEAITVNFNTTRDTTAQTVTHGNVVLVEYDTVSYGLYEFVAGSAGHSENFTFAAEDFTDTNRWNPMTITHESHVDVPRQLGPDFDASAYLTSTSVAYGQTVVVTVDSNLKIYRFVGVDAGSSEDVTFGTEDFTDTERWEFVVDGATIPLSLETGQLVSDTNDLQRVTIQIVDDVNIETLDSDSHNGEDDGTLSVTADGDVALNGASDLFIQQIVSTGNVRVRSIGDLVDLETADGAAVIAAGDVNLNGKIIRGVNIVDGVNSPLRVLVPFSAELSGSSDADFRVIQGNGTYAVNGSNIPYGDLTVSRAYARGNMDITVTDGDLTIGKLEALGIVTLTTNQNLLDGSPSSTPTDWNVYAPQLVLNVDGNVGLLT
;
A
#
# COMPACT_ATOMS: atom_id res chain seq x y z
N THR A 1 20.00 -3.08 50.80
CA THR A 1 19.01 -3.89 51.53
C THR A 1 17.63 -3.35 51.21
N ASN A 2 16.76 -3.94 50.38
CA ASN A 2 16.70 -5.24 49.70
C ASN A 2 15.88 -5.04 48.40
N ALA A 3 16.20 -5.82 47.38
CA ALA A 3 15.46 -5.96 46.12
C ALA A 3 14.25 -6.88 46.26
N ILE A 4 13.22 -6.72 45.41
CA ILE A 4 12.30 -7.75 44.83
C ILE A 4 11.73 -7.12 43.54
N GLN A 5 12.23 -7.43 42.33
CA GLN A 5 11.83 -8.52 41.41
C GLN A 5 10.34 -8.46 40.99
N ILE A 6 10.11 -7.98 39.76
CA ILE A 6 8.84 -8.13 39.04
C ILE A 6 8.93 -9.44 38.26
N THR A 7 7.95 -10.31 38.47
CA THR A 7 7.62 -11.43 37.59
C THR A 7 6.15 -11.33 37.21
N ASP A 8 5.94 -11.58 35.93
CA ASP A 8 4.74 -11.58 35.10
C ASP A 8 3.56 -12.39 35.67
N GLU A 9 2.34 -12.03 35.26
CA GLU A 9 1.33 -12.94 34.67
C GLU A 9 -0.10 -12.37 34.72
N THR A 10 -0.63 -12.08 33.53
CA THR A 10 -2.01 -12.32 33.08
C THR A 10 -3.19 -11.45 33.57
N LEU A 11 -3.84 -10.84 32.56
CA LEU A 11 -5.27 -10.50 32.44
C LEU A 11 -5.78 -9.24 33.16
N GLY A 12 -5.55 -8.08 32.53
CA GLY A 12 -6.31 -6.87 32.77
C GLY A 12 -7.69 -6.90 32.09
N LEU A 13 -8.65 -7.63 32.67
CA LEU A 13 -10.07 -7.37 32.45
C LEU A 13 -10.47 -6.17 33.32
N ASN A 14 -10.66 -5.01 32.70
CA ASN A 14 -11.32 -3.87 33.33
C ASN A 14 -12.82 -4.16 33.46
N SER A 15 -13.23 -4.88 34.52
CA SER A 15 -14.62 -4.89 34.95
C SER A 15 -14.81 -3.84 36.06
N THR A 16 -15.44 -2.73 35.72
CA THR A 16 -15.94 -1.76 36.69
C THR A 16 -17.13 -2.38 37.43
N ILE A 17 -16.90 -2.94 38.62
CA ILE A 17 -17.99 -3.38 39.50
C ILE A 17 -18.60 -2.14 40.16
N ARG A 18 -19.82 -1.77 39.75
CA ARG A 18 -20.69 -0.89 40.53
C ARG A 18 -21.63 -1.74 41.38
N ASN A 19 -21.61 -1.50 42.68
CA ASN A 19 -22.58 -2.00 43.66
C ASN A 19 -24.01 -1.62 43.27
N GLY A 20 -24.91 -2.59 43.24
CA GLY A 20 -26.35 -2.39 43.19
C GLY A 20 -27.09 -3.72 43.22
N GLU A 21 -27.78 -3.99 44.32
CA GLU A 21 -28.63 -5.16 44.58
C GLU A 21 -29.68 -5.40 43.48
N TYR A 22 -29.96 -6.66 43.13
CA TYR A 22 -31.31 -7.24 42.98
C TYR A 22 -31.19 -8.77 42.76
N ASP A 23 -31.79 -9.53 43.68
CA ASP A 23 -32.19 -10.94 43.53
C ASP A 23 -33.12 -11.07 42.32
N GLU A 24 -32.85 -11.94 41.33
CA GLU A 24 -33.87 -12.74 40.60
C GLU A 24 -33.24 -14.02 40.00
N ASP A 25 -33.64 -15.18 40.53
CA ASP A 25 -33.44 -16.49 39.91
C ASP A 25 -34.26 -16.58 38.60
N TYR A 26 -33.61 -16.78 37.45
CA TYR A 26 -34.30 -17.15 36.21
C TYR A 26 -33.91 -18.55 35.74
N TYR A 27 -34.86 -19.47 35.87
CA TYR A 27 -34.87 -20.77 35.21
C TYR A 27 -35.35 -20.62 33.77
N PHE A 28 -34.61 -21.16 32.80
CA PHE A 28 -35.13 -21.34 31.43
C PHE A 28 -35.78 -22.72 31.27
N VAL A 29 -37.09 -22.68 30.97
CA VAL A 29 -37.90 -23.82 30.54
C VAL A 29 -37.71 -23.99 29.03
N LEU A 30 -37.23 -25.16 28.59
CA LEU A 30 -37.27 -25.55 27.18
C LEU A 30 -38.66 -26.11 26.86
N SER A 31 -39.43 -25.43 26.02
CA SER A 31 -40.65 -25.95 25.41
C SER A 31 -40.37 -26.48 24.01
N ASP A 32 -40.62 -27.77 23.82
CA ASP A 32 -40.72 -28.46 22.52
C ASP A 32 -41.79 -27.82 21.62
N SER A 33 -41.43 -27.41 20.40
CA SER A 33 -42.07 -27.87 19.16
C SER A 33 -41.62 -27.07 17.93
N ALA A 34 -40.69 -27.64 17.15
CA ALA A 34 -40.69 -27.55 15.69
C ALA A 34 -39.66 -28.57 15.14
N ALA A 35 -40.13 -29.53 14.34
CA ALA A 35 -39.29 -30.56 13.76
C ALA A 35 -38.40 -29.96 12.66
N VAL A 36 -37.09 -29.87 12.93
CA VAL A 36 -36.04 -29.61 11.94
C VAL A 36 -35.53 -30.97 11.42
N PRO A 37 -35.23 -31.15 10.12
CA PRO A 37 -34.73 -32.42 9.60
C PRO A 37 -33.42 -32.79 10.30
N SER A 38 -33.37 -33.96 10.95
CA SER A 38 -32.13 -34.46 11.55
C SER A 38 -31.11 -34.81 10.47
N PRO A 39 -29.86 -34.32 10.55
CA PRO A 39 -28.75 -34.88 9.78
C PRO A 39 -28.46 -36.33 10.21
N THR A 40 -27.94 -37.12 9.29
CA THR A 40 -27.93 -38.59 9.29
C THR A 40 -27.01 -39.26 10.31
N SER A 41 -26.14 -38.54 11.01
CA SER A 41 -25.56 -39.01 12.27
C SER A 41 -24.89 -37.88 13.05
N GLU A 42 -24.92 -37.98 14.37
CA GLU A 42 -24.19 -37.11 15.30
C GLU A 42 -22.66 -37.19 15.05
N THR A 43 -22.19 -38.32 14.54
CA THR A 43 -20.79 -38.58 14.18
C THR A 43 -20.34 -37.76 12.96
N GLU A 44 -21.15 -37.63 11.91
CA GLU A 44 -20.84 -36.77 10.75
C GLU A 44 -20.89 -35.28 11.10
N MET A 45 -21.81 -34.89 11.97
CA MET A 45 -21.85 -33.52 12.50
C MET A 45 -20.62 -33.20 13.33
N LEU A 46 -20.21 -34.10 14.23
CA LEU A 46 -19.01 -33.96 15.05
C LEU A 46 -17.77 -33.94 14.18
N ASP A 47 -17.60 -34.85 13.22
CA ASP A 47 -16.44 -34.83 12.30
C ASP A 47 -16.37 -33.52 11.50
N SER A 48 -17.50 -33.02 10.98
CA SER A 48 -17.50 -31.76 10.23
C SER A 48 -17.23 -30.54 11.13
N ARG A 49 -17.54 -30.62 12.43
CA ARG A 49 -17.40 -29.52 13.39
C ARG A 49 -16.02 -29.56 14.06
N GLU A 50 -15.45 -30.74 14.26
CA GLU A 50 -14.05 -30.97 14.66
C GLU A 50 -13.12 -30.57 13.50
N THR A 51 -13.43 -30.96 12.25
CA THR A 51 -12.69 -30.54 11.05
C THR A 51 -12.78 -29.02 10.87
N ARG A 52 -14.00 -28.43 10.92
CA ARG A 52 -14.14 -26.96 10.91
C ARG A 52 -13.51 -26.26 12.12
N ARG A 53 -13.47 -26.90 13.30
CA ARG A 53 -12.74 -26.36 14.45
C ARG A 53 -11.24 -26.48 14.28
N THR A 54 -10.75 -27.49 13.58
CA THR A 54 -9.31 -27.69 13.33
C THR A 54 -8.83 -26.76 12.22
N ASP A 55 -9.65 -26.56 11.19
CA ASP A 55 -9.43 -25.58 10.11
C ASP A 55 -9.58 -24.13 10.59
N ARG A 56 -10.35 -23.89 11.67
CA ARG A 56 -10.53 -22.56 12.30
C ARG A 56 -9.75 -22.40 13.62
N ALA A 57 -9.10 -23.43 14.12
CA ALA A 57 -8.29 -23.33 15.33
C ALA A 57 -6.93 -22.78 14.95
N LEU A 58 -6.71 -21.54 15.38
CA LEU A 58 -5.38 -20.98 15.53
C LEU A 58 -4.52 -21.96 16.34
N SER A 59 -3.57 -22.62 15.69
CA SER A 59 -2.51 -23.36 16.36
C SER A 59 -1.76 -22.43 17.32
N ALA A 60 -1.17 -22.96 18.39
CA ALA A 60 -0.34 -22.16 19.30
C ALA A 60 0.81 -21.40 18.58
N ALA A 61 1.23 -21.88 17.41
CA ALA A 61 2.16 -21.19 16.52
C ALA A 61 1.54 -19.98 15.79
N GLN A 62 0.24 -20.01 15.49
CA GLN A 62 -0.50 -18.88 14.92
C GLN A 62 -0.98 -17.88 16.00
N LEU A 63 -1.10 -18.28 17.26
CA LEU A 63 -1.27 -17.35 18.40
C LEU A 63 0.03 -16.59 18.75
N ALA A 64 1.18 -17.16 18.40
CA ALA A 64 2.48 -16.48 18.37
C ALA A 64 2.73 -15.80 17.01
N SER A 65 1.66 -15.31 16.36
CA SER A 65 1.73 -14.69 15.03
C SER A 65 2.72 -13.54 15.03
N PRO A 66 3.73 -13.56 14.14
CA PRO A 66 4.59 -12.41 13.95
C PRO A 66 3.85 -11.23 13.31
N LEU A 67 2.74 -11.46 12.62
CA LEU A 67 2.01 -10.40 11.95
C LEU A 67 1.13 -9.61 12.92
N ALA A 68 1.19 -8.28 12.82
CA ALA A 68 0.19 -7.40 13.41
C ALA A 68 -1.21 -7.77 12.92
N GLY A 69 -2.23 -7.59 13.77
CA GLY A 69 -3.63 -7.94 13.46
C GLY A 69 -4.13 -7.39 12.10
N PRO A 70 -3.93 -6.09 11.81
CA PRO A 70 -4.28 -5.48 10.53
C PRO A 70 -3.54 -6.11 9.33
N LEU A 71 -2.22 -6.31 9.43
CA LEU A 71 -1.42 -6.95 8.38
C LEU A 71 -1.88 -8.40 8.14
N ARG A 72 -2.20 -9.14 9.20
CA ARG A 72 -2.74 -10.50 9.08
C ARG A 72 -4.11 -10.51 8.39
N ARG A 73 -5.01 -9.58 8.72
CA ARG A 73 -6.31 -9.43 8.05
C ARG A 73 -6.14 -9.05 6.59
N PHE A 74 -5.16 -8.19 6.29
CA PHE A 74 -4.82 -7.84 4.93
C PHE A 74 -4.34 -9.07 4.15
N LEU A 75 -3.35 -9.82 4.66
CA LEU A 75 -2.75 -10.96 3.95
C LEU A 75 -3.60 -12.25 3.96
N TYR A 76 -4.52 -12.40 4.91
CA TYR A 76 -5.36 -13.59 5.08
C TYR A 76 -6.81 -13.18 5.40
N PRO A 77 -7.50 -12.56 4.44
CA PRO A 77 -8.80 -11.95 4.70
C PRO A 77 -9.85 -13.00 5.12
N HIS A 78 -9.70 -14.26 4.69
CA HIS A 78 -10.58 -15.40 5.04
C HIS A 78 -10.54 -15.83 6.52
N THR A 79 -9.58 -15.34 7.29
CA THR A 79 -9.43 -15.77 8.70
C THR A 79 -10.29 -14.92 9.63
N GLU A 80 -11.33 -15.53 10.22
CA GLU A 80 -12.18 -14.90 11.24
C GLU A 80 -11.35 -14.55 12.49
N GLN A 81 -11.27 -13.26 12.86
CA GLN A 81 -10.55 -12.81 14.06
C GLN A 81 -11.54 -12.42 15.16
N ILE A 82 -11.57 -13.21 16.23
CA ILE A 82 -12.36 -12.91 17.43
C ILE A 82 -11.58 -11.91 18.29
N GLY A 83 -12.16 -10.73 18.54
CA GLY A 83 -11.65 -9.77 19.53
C GLY A 83 -10.76 -8.64 19.00
N SER A 84 -10.45 -8.62 17.70
CA SER A 84 -9.90 -7.42 17.05
C SER A 84 -11.08 -6.55 16.58
N GLY A 85 -11.63 -5.73 17.47
CA GLY A 85 -12.46 -4.60 17.03
C GLY A 85 -11.69 -3.78 16.01
N ALA A 86 -12.40 -3.08 15.12
CA ALA A 86 -11.85 -2.21 14.09
C ALA A 86 -10.94 -1.12 14.69
N ALA A 87 -9.72 -1.48 15.04
CA ALA A 87 -8.64 -0.53 14.98
C ALA A 87 -8.51 -0.24 13.49
N ALA A 88 -9.01 0.94 13.14
CA ALA A 88 -8.75 1.63 11.89
C ALA A 88 -7.28 1.48 11.50
N ASP A 89 -7.01 1.72 10.22
CA ASP A 89 -5.67 1.90 9.67
C ASP A 89 -4.68 2.31 10.73
N THR A 90 -3.53 1.64 10.76
CA THR A 90 -2.38 2.08 11.54
C THR A 90 -1.93 3.43 10.98
N SER A 91 -2.72 4.49 11.20
CA SER A 91 -2.23 5.84 11.42
C SER A 91 -1.17 5.64 12.48
N GLU A 92 0.06 5.64 12.02
CA GLU A 92 1.19 5.60 12.89
C GLU A 92 1.04 6.77 13.87
N THR A 93 1.25 6.49 15.15
CA THR A 93 1.12 7.53 16.17
C THR A 93 2.15 8.62 15.90
N LEU A 94 1.70 9.88 15.88
CA LEU A 94 2.58 11.02 15.73
C LEU A 94 3.81 10.91 16.65
N ASN A 95 5.00 10.83 16.08
CA ASN A 95 6.24 10.69 16.84
C ASN A 95 6.69 12.05 17.40
N ILE A 96 6.53 13.11 16.61
CA ILE A 96 7.06 14.45 16.92
C ILE A 96 6.02 15.52 16.56
N LEU A 97 5.67 16.34 17.55
CA LEU A 97 4.86 17.55 17.40
C LEU A 97 5.67 18.75 17.86
N GLY A 98 5.75 19.81 17.07
CA GLY A 98 6.45 21.03 17.46
C GLY A 98 6.32 22.15 16.44
N VAL A 99 6.62 23.38 16.85
CA VAL A 99 6.72 24.52 15.92
C VAL A 99 8.03 24.37 15.14
N ASP A 100 9.19 24.42 15.81
CA ASP A 100 10.49 24.18 15.16
C ASP A 100 11.02 22.78 15.45
N ILE A 101 11.06 21.94 14.41
CA ILE A 101 11.51 20.56 14.48
C ILE A 101 12.89 20.46 13.83
N LYS A 102 13.89 20.15 14.65
CA LYS A 102 15.26 19.86 14.21
C LYS A 102 15.66 18.43 14.55
N LEU A 103 15.86 17.62 13.52
CA LEU A 103 16.35 16.24 13.64
C LEU A 103 17.79 16.17 13.13
N THR A 104 18.67 15.57 13.91
CA THR A 104 20.06 15.36 13.51
C THR A 104 20.51 14.00 13.99
N VAL A 105 20.78 13.10 13.06
CA VAL A 105 21.32 11.77 13.34
C VAL A 105 22.64 11.64 12.60
N LYS A 106 23.69 11.32 13.35
CA LYS A 106 25.02 11.04 12.80
C LYS A 106 25.32 9.56 12.94
N GLY A 107 26.01 9.00 11.95
CA GLY A 107 26.51 7.64 11.98
C GLY A 107 27.58 7.46 13.06
N SER A 108 28.01 6.22 13.27
CA SER A 108 28.91 5.82 14.36
C SER A 108 30.29 6.50 14.38
N GLY A 109 30.63 7.32 13.37
CA GLY A 109 31.95 7.95 13.22
C GLY A 109 33.06 6.96 12.88
N ASP A 110 32.71 5.70 12.62
CA ASP A 110 33.62 4.66 12.14
C ASP A 110 33.75 4.77 10.62
N ALA A 111 34.97 5.00 10.13
CA ALA A 111 35.25 5.19 8.71
C ALA A 111 35.03 3.91 7.88
N ASP A 112 35.00 2.75 8.54
CA ASP A 112 34.81 1.45 7.91
C ASP A 112 33.37 0.92 8.01
N ALA A 113 32.49 1.63 8.74
CA ALA A 113 31.08 1.26 8.84
C ALA A 113 30.24 1.97 7.76
N PRO A 114 29.24 1.29 7.16
CA PRO A 114 28.30 1.95 6.27
C PRO A 114 27.57 3.09 7.01
N PRO A 115 27.17 4.16 6.30
CA PRO A 115 26.47 5.30 6.89
C PRO A 115 25.25 4.83 7.69
N SER A 116 25.27 5.00 9.02
CA SER A 116 24.37 4.31 9.95
C SER A 116 23.35 5.23 10.63
N GLY A 117 23.47 6.55 10.44
CA GLY A 117 22.61 7.52 11.09
C GLY A 117 21.38 7.82 10.26
N ARG A 118 20.30 7.05 10.46
CA ARG A 118 19.05 7.18 9.69
C ARG A 118 17.95 7.86 10.52
N ILE A 119 17.02 8.53 9.83
CA ILE A 119 15.80 9.09 10.42
C ILE A 119 14.63 8.38 9.76
N GLY A 120 13.87 7.62 10.55
CA GLY A 120 12.99 6.60 10.03
C GLY A 120 13.78 5.39 9.50
N GLN A 121 13.08 4.37 9.04
CA GLN A 121 13.64 3.19 8.38
C GLN A 121 13.05 3.07 6.99
N LEU A 122 13.92 3.06 5.99
CA LEU A 122 13.60 2.60 4.65
C LEU A 122 14.36 1.30 4.42
N SER A 123 13.65 0.19 4.23
CA SER A 123 14.28 -1.06 3.84
C SER A 123 14.45 -1.14 2.32
N ASP A 124 15.31 -2.05 1.86
CA ASP A 124 15.23 -2.54 0.49
C ASP A 124 13.88 -3.25 0.28
N VAL A 125 13.43 -3.32 -0.98
CA VAL A 125 12.28 -4.15 -1.37
C VAL A 125 12.65 -5.62 -1.14
N ARG A 126 11.81 -6.34 -0.40
CA ARG A 126 11.99 -7.77 -0.12
C ARG A 126 10.75 -8.55 -0.45
N THR A 127 10.94 -9.69 -1.12
CA THR A 127 9.85 -10.64 -1.39
C THR A 127 10.06 -11.90 -0.57
N PHE A 128 9.02 -12.31 0.12
CA PHE A 128 8.98 -13.54 0.88
C PHE A 128 8.09 -14.58 0.20
N ASP A 129 8.59 -15.81 0.12
CA ASP A 129 7.81 -16.98 -0.24
C ASP A 129 6.88 -17.33 0.93
N MET A 130 5.58 -17.34 0.67
CA MET A 130 4.52 -17.59 1.66
C MET A 130 3.83 -18.94 1.43
N SER A 131 4.23 -19.70 0.41
CA SER A 131 3.61 -20.98 0.02
C SER A 131 3.62 -22.05 1.12
N GLN A 132 4.60 -21.98 2.04
CA GLN A 132 4.71 -22.87 3.21
C GLN A 132 4.03 -22.29 4.46
N GLY A 133 3.38 -21.13 4.35
CA GLY A 133 2.81 -20.38 5.45
C GLY A 133 3.84 -19.80 6.42
N LEU A 134 3.33 -19.40 7.60
CA LEU A 134 4.09 -18.77 8.68
C LEU A 134 4.63 -19.76 9.72
N GLY A 135 4.36 -21.06 9.56
CA GLY A 135 4.79 -22.10 10.49
C GLY A 135 6.32 -22.18 10.60
N VAL A 136 6.81 -22.59 11.76
CA VAL A 136 8.24 -22.92 11.96
C VAL A 136 8.59 -24.08 11.01
N PRO A 137 9.65 -23.98 10.20
CA PRO A 137 10.05 -25.07 9.32
C PRO A 137 10.33 -26.33 10.15
N GLN A 138 9.89 -27.49 9.66
CA GLN A 138 10.28 -28.78 10.20
C GLN A 138 11.42 -29.36 9.36
N GLN A 139 12.36 -30.04 10.03
CA GLN A 139 13.44 -30.74 9.36
C GLN A 139 12.86 -31.89 8.55
N ALA A 140 13.16 -31.92 7.25
CA ALA A 140 12.67 -32.97 6.36
C ALA A 140 13.49 -34.26 6.53
N ASP A 141 12.85 -35.41 6.28
CA ASP A 141 13.54 -36.71 6.30
C ASP A 141 14.67 -36.73 5.27
N GLY A 142 15.92 -36.84 5.75
CA GLY A 142 17.13 -36.86 4.91
C GLY A 142 17.77 -35.49 4.66
N GLU A 143 17.23 -34.42 5.22
CA GLU A 143 17.83 -33.08 5.22
C GLU A 143 19.03 -33.03 6.17
N SER A 144 20.12 -32.39 5.75
CA SER A 144 21.28 -32.19 6.62
C SER A 144 20.95 -31.19 7.73
N ALA A 145 21.66 -31.27 8.87
CA ALA A 145 21.44 -30.33 9.96
C ALA A 145 21.76 -28.87 9.54
N SER A 146 22.73 -28.67 8.65
CA SER A 146 23.08 -27.33 8.15
C SER A 146 21.99 -26.76 7.26
N ASP A 147 21.40 -27.55 6.35
CA ASP A 147 20.34 -27.05 5.47
C ASP A 147 19.08 -26.67 6.28
N PHE A 148 18.81 -27.42 7.35
CA PHE A 148 17.73 -27.09 8.28
C PHE A 148 18.03 -25.82 9.10
N GLU A 149 19.26 -25.62 9.56
CA GLU A 149 19.69 -24.40 10.24
C GLU A 149 19.56 -23.17 9.32
N ASP A 150 20.01 -23.26 8.07
CA ASP A 150 19.88 -22.17 7.08
C ASP A 150 18.41 -21.78 6.85
N ARG A 151 17.51 -22.75 6.72
CA ARG A 151 16.06 -22.49 6.60
C ARG A 151 15.46 -21.89 7.87
N LEU A 152 15.95 -22.27 9.04
CA LEU A 152 15.48 -21.74 10.31
C LEU A 152 15.91 -20.28 10.49
N ASP A 153 17.12 -19.94 10.07
CA ASP A 153 17.63 -18.57 10.06
C ASP A 153 16.86 -17.69 9.07
N GLU A 154 16.61 -18.17 7.84
CA GLU A 154 15.76 -17.48 6.87
C GLU A 154 14.33 -17.27 7.41
N TRP A 155 13.76 -18.28 8.06
CA TRP A 155 12.46 -18.18 8.71
C TRP A 155 12.46 -17.12 9.83
N SER A 156 13.50 -17.10 10.66
CA SER A 156 13.65 -16.15 11.76
C SER A 156 13.79 -14.70 11.26
N GLU A 157 14.57 -14.50 10.19
CA GLU A 157 14.71 -13.20 9.54
C GLU A 157 13.39 -12.72 8.94
N ARG A 158 12.71 -13.57 8.16
CA ARG A 158 11.37 -13.30 7.61
C ARG A 158 10.39 -12.95 8.72
N LYS A 159 10.40 -13.71 9.82
CA LYS A 159 9.54 -13.47 10.99
C LYS A 159 9.79 -12.09 11.59
N SER A 160 11.07 -11.72 11.81
CA SER A 160 11.42 -10.42 12.37
C SER A 160 11.05 -9.27 11.43
N PHE A 161 11.12 -9.47 10.12
CA PHE A 161 10.78 -8.45 9.13
C PHE A 161 9.28 -8.22 9.11
N LEU A 162 8.50 -9.29 8.95
CA LEU A 162 7.03 -9.28 8.95
C LEU A 162 6.42 -8.72 10.26
N ALA A 163 7.13 -8.84 11.37
CA ALA A 163 6.68 -8.30 12.66
C ALA A 163 6.77 -6.78 12.79
N ARG A 164 7.53 -6.12 11.91
CA ARG A 164 7.64 -4.66 11.86
C ARG A 164 6.83 -4.05 10.72
N THR A 165 6.22 -4.87 9.88
CA THR A 165 5.51 -4.45 8.67
C THR A 165 4.10 -3.95 9.01
N ALA A 166 3.76 -2.76 8.50
CA ALA A 166 2.40 -2.23 8.44
C ALA A 166 1.71 -2.66 7.13
N VAL A 167 0.40 -2.43 7.00
CA VAL A 167 -0.32 -2.72 5.74
C VAL A 167 0.23 -1.87 4.58
N ASP A 168 0.60 -0.63 4.86
CA ASP A 168 1.12 0.33 3.87
C ASP A 168 2.52 -0.02 3.34
N ASP A 169 3.28 -0.84 4.08
CA ASP A 169 4.58 -1.34 3.66
C ASP A 169 4.47 -2.46 2.59
N VAL A 170 3.28 -3.03 2.40
CA VAL A 170 3.07 -4.11 1.44
C VAL A 170 2.93 -3.52 0.04
N ILE A 171 4.02 -3.60 -0.72
CA ILE A 171 4.06 -3.27 -2.15
C ILE A 171 3.12 -4.19 -2.93
N GLY A 172 3.08 -5.46 -2.54
CA GLY A 172 2.28 -6.43 -3.26
C GLY A 172 2.13 -7.76 -2.55
N ARG A 173 1.04 -8.46 -2.89
CA ARG A 173 0.76 -9.83 -2.47
C ARG A 173 0.30 -10.62 -3.67
N HIS A 174 0.72 -11.88 -3.76
CA HIS A 174 0.32 -12.77 -4.83
C HIS A 174 -0.27 -14.04 -4.22
N TYR A 175 -1.50 -14.32 -4.58
CA TYR A 175 -2.18 -15.57 -4.28
C TYR A 175 -2.18 -16.46 -5.52
N THR A 176 -2.48 -17.74 -5.35
CA THR A 176 -2.74 -18.62 -6.49
C THR A 176 -3.88 -18.07 -7.34
N THR A 177 -3.63 -17.91 -8.64
CA THR A 177 -4.56 -17.27 -9.59
C THR A 177 -5.12 -18.31 -10.55
N TYR A 178 -6.42 -18.21 -10.83
CA TYR A 178 -7.16 -19.11 -11.71
C TYR A 178 -7.90 -18.34 -12.79
N ARG A 179 -7.97 -18.90 -13.99
CA ARG A 179 -8.79 -18.40 -15.09
C ARG A 179 -10.12 -19.16 -15.13
N TYR A 180 -11.22 -18.44 -15.19
CA TYR A 180 -12.53 -19.04 -15.37
C TYR A 180 -12.71 -19.50 -16.82
N THR A 181 -13.01 -20.78 -17.02
CA THR A 181 -13.21 -21.44 -18.32
C THR A 181 -14.64 -21.91 -18.54
N GLY A 182 -15.53 -21.69 -17.57
CA GLY A 182 -16.94 -22.08 -17.64
C GLY A 182 -17.74 -21.27 -18.68
N SER A 183 -18.90 -21.83 -19.09
CA SER A 183 -19.78 -21.27 -20.12
C SER A 183 -21.07 -20.63 -19.59
N ASP A 184 -21.37 -20.77 -18.30
CA ASP A 184 -22.64 -20.34 -17.70
C ASP A 184 -22.48 -19.04 -16.91
N LEU A 185 -23.38 -18.07 -17.17
CA LEU A 185 -23.44 -16.74 -16.56
C LEU A 185 -24.22 -16.70 -15.23
N SER A 186 -24.60 -17.85 -14.65
CA SER A 186 -25.47 -17.89 -13.47
C SER A 186 -24.70 -18.08 -12.17
N THR A 187 -24.73 -17.05 -11.32
CA THR A 187 -24.65 -17.11 -9.85
C THR A 187 -23.62 -18.12 -9.30
N LEU A 188 -22.33 -17.88 -9.53
CA LEU A 188 -21.31 -18.59 -8.77
C LEU A 188 -21.15 -17.89 -7.41
N SER A 189 -21.31 -18.63 -6.31
CA SER A 189 -20.74 -18.20 -5.03
C SER A 189 -19.34 -18.77 -4.93
N PHE A 190 -18.36 -17.96 -4.51
CA PHE A 190 -17.02 -18.43 -4.20
C PHE A 190 -16.96 -19.19 -2.86
N ASP A 191 -18.04 -19.16 -2.08
CA ASP A 191 -18.10 -19.87 -0.81
C ASP A 191 -17.97 -21.39 -1.04
N ASN A 192 -16.83 -21.94 -0.61
CA ASN A 192 -16.47 -23.37 -0.71
C ASN A 192 -16.13 -23.88 -2.11
N VAL A 193 -15.76 -23.01 -3.05
CA VAL A 193 -15.15 -23.47 -4.32
C VAL A 193 -13.70 -23.87 -4.07
N ASP A 194 -13.37 -25.12 -4.35
CA ASP A 194 -11.98 -25.57 -4.45
C ASP A 194 -11.49 -25.33 -5.89
N PHE A 195 -10.86 -24.18 -6.12
CA PHE A 195 -10.37 -23.78 -7.44
C PHE A 195 -9.32 -24.75 -8.02
N GLY A 196 -8.60 -25.48 -7.17
CA GLY A 196 -7.58 -26.44 -7.60
C GLY A 196 -8.19 -27.70 -8.24
N THR A 197 -9.46 -28.01 -7.95
CA THR A 197 -10.14 -29.21 -8.44
C THR A 197 -11.40 -28.94 -9.26
N ASP A 198 -11.95 -27.72 -9.22
CA ASP A 198 -13.14 -27.35 -9.99
C ASP A 198 -12.82 -27.25 -11.50
N PRO A 199 -13.52 -28.00 -12.37
CA PRO A 199 -13.22 -28.06 -13.80
C PRO A 199 -13.51 -26.75 -14.56
N ARG A 200 -14.17 -25.78 -13.93
CA ARG A 200 -14.46 -24.45 -14.52
C ARG A 200 -13.32 -23.47 -14.29
N PHE A 201 -12.25 -23.88 -13.60
CA PHE A 201 -11.09 -23.07 -13.32
C PHE A 201 -9.82 -23.73 -13.84
N GLU A 202 -8.96 -22.93 -14.44
CA GLU A 202 -7.64 -23.33 -14.92
C GLU A 202 -6.59 -22.53 -14.15
N ALA A 203 -5.65 -23.21 -13.48
CA ALA A 203 -4.59 -22.53 -12.75
C ALA A 203 -3.66 -21.75 -13.70
N ILE A 204 -3.43 -20.48 -13.40
CA ILE A 204 -2.42 -19.68 -14.08
C ILE A 204 -1.05 -20.10 -13.54
N THR A 205 -0.22 -20.64 -14.42
CA THR A 205 1.16 -21.00 -14.09
C THR A 205 2.06 -19.78 -14.27
N VAL A 206 2.63 -19.29 -13.17
CA VAL A 206 3.70 -18.28 -13.22
C VAL A 206 4.99 -18.96 -13.67
N ASN A 207 5.49 -18.60 -14.85
CA ASN A 207 6.69 -19.21 -15.43
C ASN A 207 7.97 -18.59 -14.88
N PHE A 208 7.94 -17.28 -14.63
CA PHE A 208 9.10 -16.53 -14.15
C PHE A 208 8.69 -15.56 -13.06
N ASN A 209 9.66 -15.20 -12.25
CA ASN A 209 9.50 -14.18 -11.24
C ASN A 209 10.71 -13.26 -11.22
N THR A 210 10.44 -11.97 -11.27
CA THR A 210 11.49 -10.98 -11.45
C THR A 210 12.53 -11.04 -10.33
N THR A 211 12.15 -11.29 -9.07
CA THR A 211 13.07 -11.32 -7.91
C THR A 211 14.01 -12.53 -7.88
N ARG A 212 13.61 -13.67 -8.46
CA ARG A 212 14.47 -14.87 -8.52
C ARG A 212 15.26 -14.96 -9.82
N ASP A 213 14.72 -14.42 -10.90
CA ASP A 213 15.26 -14.57 -12.24
C ASP A 213 16.09 -13.35 -12.65
N THR A 214 17.20 -13.12 -11.94
CA THR A 214 18.11 -11.97 -12.13
C THR A 214 19.03 -12.10 -13.34
N THR A 215 19.06 -13.26 -14.00
CA THR A 215 19.82 -13.52 -15.23
C THR A 215 18.91 -13.55 -16.45
N ALA A 216 19.48 -13.36 -17.64
CA ALA A 216 18.73 -13.45 -18.88
C ALA A 216 17.96 -14.78 -19.00
N GLN A 217 16.65 -14.69 -19.22
CA GLN A 217 15.74 -15.81 -19.38
C GLN A 217 15.20 -15.86 -20.82
N THR A 218 14.99 -17.07 -21.32
CA THR A 218 14.27 -17.28 -22.58
C THR A 218 12.78 -17.31 -22.31
N VAL A 219 12.07 -16.26 -22.71
CA VAL A 219 10.64 -16.08 -22.54
C VAL A 219 9.93 -16.34 -23.86
N THR A 220 8.95 -17.25 -23.85
CA THR A 220 8.15 -17.64 -25.02
C THR A 220 6.76 -17.03 -24.93
N HIS A 221 6.14 -16.72 -26.07
CA HIS A 221 4.77 -16.21 -26.16
C HIS A 221 3.80 -17.06 -25.33
N GLY A 222 3.00 -16.41 -24.48
CA GLY A 222 2.08 -17.03 -23.52
C GLY A 222 2.69 -17.33 -22.15
N ASN A 223 4.01 -17.15 -21.97
CA ASN A 223 4.62 -17.27 -20.64
C ASN A 223 4.18 -16.12 -19.74
N VAL A 224 3.91 -16.42 -18.48
CA VAL A 224 3.49 -15.47 -17.45
C VAL A 224 4.64 -15.13 -16.52
N VAL A 225 4.84 -13.85 -16.25
CA VAL A 225 5.83 -13.30 -15.34
C VAL A 225 5.13 -12.64 -14.17
N LEU A 226 5.57 -12.93 -12.95
CA LEU A 226 5.19 -12.19 -11.75
C LEU A 226 6.26 -11.14 -11.46
N VAL A 227 5.88 -9.87 -11.55
CA VAL A 227 6.74 -8.70 -11.38
C VAL A 227 6.61 -8.17 -9.96
N GLU A 228 7.76 -8.05 -9.27
CA GLU A 228 7.83 -7.79 -7.83
C GLU A 228 8.85 -6.71 -7.44
N TYR A 229 9.49 -6.05 -8.42
CA TYR A 229 10.62 -5.14 -8.12
C TYR A 229 10.21 -3.76 -7.63
N ASP A 230 9.04 -3.27 -8.02
CA ASP A 230 8.62 -1.91 -7.74
C ASP A 230 7.09 -1.84 -7.65
N THR A 231 6.58 -0.77 -7.04
CA THR A 231 5.14 -0.51 -6.85
C THR A 231 4.41 -0.16 -8.15
N VAL A 232 5.13 -0.05 -9.25
CA VAL A 232 4.69 0.55 -10.50
C VAL A 232 4.28 -0.50 -11.52
N SER A 233 5.10 -1.54 -11.63
CA SER A 233 4.98 -2.66 -12.54
C SER A 233 4.60 -3.92 -11.77
N TYR A 234 4.22 -3.80 -10.50
CA TYR A 234 3.82 -4.94 -9.69
C TYR A 234 2.60 -5.64 -10.29
N GLY A 235 2.69 -6.95 -10.53
CA GLY A 235 1.56 -7.75 -11.00
C GLY A 235 1.95 -8.91 -11.90
N LEU A 236 0.92 -9.54 -12.48
CA LEU A 236 1.08 -10.63 -13.44
C LEU A 236 1.07 -10.07 -14.87
N TYR A 237 2.01 -10.52 -15.69
CA TYR A 237 2.15 -10.08 -17.08
C TYR A 237 2.33 -11.29 -17.98
N GLU A 238 1.50 -11.38 -19.02
CA GLU A 238 1.63 -12.40 -20.06
C GLU A 238 2.49 -11.86 -21.20
N PHE A 239 3.52 -12.60 -21.61
CA PHE A 239 4.33 -12.24 -22.75
C PHE A 239 3.56 -12.49 -24.05
N VAL A 240 3.19 -11.43 -24.75
CA VAL A 240 2.38 -11.45 -25.96
C VAL A 240 3.15 -11.06 -27.22
N ALA A 241 4.45 -10.78 -27.11
CA ALA A 241 5.25 -10.42 -28.27
C ALA A 241 5.25 -11.55 -29.33
N GLY A 242 5.15 -11.15 -30.60
CA GLY A 242 5.18 -12.08 -31.73
C GLY A 242 3.98 -13.04 -31.79
N SER A 243 4.12 -14.11 -32.57
CA SER A 243 3.12 -15.18 -32.69
C SER A 243 3.39 -16.34 -31.74
N ALA A 244 2.40 -17.20 -31.50
CA ALA A 244 2.58 -18.43 -30.74
C ALA A 244 3.86 -19.19 -31.13
N GLY A 245 4.71 -19.50 -30.14
CA GLY A 245 6.02 -20.14 -30.32
C GLY A 245 7.19 -19.18 -30.56
N HIS A 246 6.96 -17.87 -30.66
CA HIS A 246 8.02 -16.85 -30.61
C HIS A 246 8.67 -16.82 -29.23
N SER A 247 9.99 -16.64 -29.17
CA SER A 247 10.75 -16.56 -27.93
C SER A 247 11.86 -15.52 -28.00
N GLU A 248 12.08 -14.80 -26.91
CA GLU A 248 13.14 -13.82 -26.75
C GLU A 248 13.98 -14.10 -25.51
N ASN A 249 15.21 -13.61 -25.48
CA ASN A 249 16.11 -13.78 -24.34
C ASN A 249 16.52 -12.42 -23.79
N PHE A 250 16.12 -12.10 -22.55
CA PHE A 250 16.36 -10.82 -21.91
C PHE A 250 16.36 -10.96 -20.38
N THR A 251 16.87 -9.94 -19.69
CA THR A 251 16.88 -9.90 -18.21
C THR A 251 15.72 -9.05 -17.73
N PHE A 252 14.92 -9.55 -16.78
CA PHE A 252 13.71 -8.84 -16.33
C PHE A 252 13.97 -7.49 -15.66
N ALA A 253 15.15 -7.29 -15.05
CA ALA A 253 15.51 -6.03 -14.40
C ALA A 253 15.62 -4.83 -15.38
N ALA A 254 15.76 -5.09 -16.67
CA ALA A 254 15.85 -4.06 -17.72
C ALA A 254 14.61 -4.05 -18.63
N GLU A 255 13.60 -4.84 -18.30
CA GLU A 255 12.40 -5.00 -19.13
C GLU A 255 11.34 -3.95 -18.75
N ASP A 256 10.71 -3.35 -19.75
CA ASP A 256 9.54 -2.49 -19.54
C ASP A 256 8.26 -3.31 -19.60
N PHE A 257 7.73 -3.68 -18.43
CA PHE A 257 6.48 -4.44 -18.32
C PHE A 257 5.22 -3.64 -18.70
N THR A 258 5.36 -2.34 -18.97
CA THR A 258 4.26 -1.51 -19.45
C THR A 258 4.13 -1.49 -20.97
N ASP A 259 5.10 -2.03 -21.72
CA ASP A 259 5.01 -2.15 -23.18
C ASP A 259 3.92 -3.17 -23.54
N THR A 260 2.73 -2.64 -23.86
CA THR A 260 1.55 -3.43 -24.21
C THR A 260 1.69 -4.28 -25.47
N ASN A 261 2.71 -4.06 -26.30
CA ASN A 261 3.01 -4.89 -27.47
C ASN A 261 3.79 -6.16 -27.09
N ARG A 262 4.45 -6.15 -25.94
CA ARG A 262 5.24 -7.26 -25.41
C ARG A 262 4.57 -7.94 -24.25
N TRP A 263 3.86 -7.17 -23.43
CA TRP A 263 3.30 -7.60 -22.17
C TRP A 263 1.82 -7.25 -22.09
N ASN A 264 1.00 -8.24 -21.82
CA ASN A 264 -0.40 -8.03 -21.48
C ASN A 264 -0.56 -8.12 -19.96
N PRO A 265 -0.91 -7.02 -19.26
CA PRO A 265 -1.18 -7.07 -17.83
C PRO A 265 -2.38 -7.99 -17.58
N MET A 266 -2.20 -8.95 -16.69
CA MET A 266 -3.23 -9.89 -16.29
C MET A 266 -3.99 -9.34 -15.09
N THR A 267 -5.14 -8.72 -15.35
CA THR A 267 -5.98 -8.13 -14.31
C THR A 267 -6.73 -9.20 -13.52
N ILE A 268 -6.45 -9.30 -12.23
CA ILE A 268 -7.29 -10.06 -11.30
C ILE A 268 -8.64 -9.34 -11.20
N THR A 269 -9.67 -9.96 -11.74
CA THR A 269 -11.03 -9.40 -11.76
C THR A 269 -11.79 -9.68 -10.47
N HIS A 270 -11.43 -10.75 -9.76
CA HIS A 270 -12.10 -11.17 -8.53
C HIS A 270 -11.13 -11.79 -7.52
N GLU A 271 -11.36 -11.54 -6.23
CA GLU A 271 -10.71 -12.28 -5.13
C GLU A 271 -11.76 -13.21 -4.48
N SER A 272 -11.37 -14.43 -4.11
CA SER A 272 -12.28 -15.47 -3.59
C SER A 272 -12.95 -15.13 -2.25
N HIS A 273 -12.47 -14.11 -1.55
CA HIS A 273 -12.99 -13.68 -0.25
C HIS A 273 -13.20 -12.17 -0.19
N VAL A 274 -13.68 -11.55 -1.28
CA VAL A 274 -14.24 -10.20 -1.17
C VAL A 274 -15.52 -10.30 -0.35
N ASP A 275 -15.40 -10.07 0.96
CA ASP A 275 -16.47 -9.53 1.78
C ASP A 275 -17.11 -8.38 1.01
N VAL A 276 -18.38 -8.54 0.70
CA VAL A 276 -19.27 -7.49 0.24
C VAL A 276 -19.08 -6.21 1.09
N PRO A 277 -18.69 -5.03 0.55
CA PRO A 277 -17.93 -4.68 -0.67
C PRO A 277 -16.84 -3.57 -0.45
N ARG A 278 -15.65 -3.70 -1.06
CA ARG A 278 -14.72 -2.57 -1.34
C ARG A 278 -15.14 -1.72 -2.56
N GLN A 279 -16.35 -1.93 -3.08
CA GLN A 279 -16.93 -1.19 -4.21
C GLN A 279 -17.73 0.07 -3.81
N LEU A 280 -17.73 0.46 -2.54
CA LEU A 280 -18.43 1.67 -2.06
C LEU A 280 -17.45 2.72 -1.51
N GLY A 281 -16.43 3.09 -2.29
CA GLY A 281 -15.61 4.29 -2.05
C GLY A 281 -14.86 4.35 -0.70
N PRO A 282 -14.14 5.46 -0.44
CA PRO A 282 -13.32 5.64 0.76
C PRO A 282 -14.10 5.92 2.07
N ASP A 283 -15.44 5.94 2.06
CA ASP A 283 -16.27 6.34 3.21
C ASP A 283 -16.78 5.17 4.07
N PHE A 284 -16.22 3.97 3.94
CA PHE A 284 -16.65 2.83 4.76
C PHE A 284 -16.00 2.85 6.14
N ASP A 285 -16.67 3.50 7.10
CA ASP A 285 -16.32 3.48 8.52
C ASP A 285 -17.14 2.41 9.27
N ALA A 286 -16.50 1.31 9.64
CA ALA A 286 -17.09 0.25 10.47
C ALA A 286 -17.36 0.69 11.93
N SER A 287 -16.96 1.92 12.32
CA SER A 287 -17.22 2.49 13.64
C SER A 287 -18.62 3.10 13.80
N ALA A 288 -19.42 3.18 12.73
CA ALA A 288 -20.73 3.83 12.69
C ALA A 288 -21.86 3.16 13.50
N TYR A 289 -21.56 2.16 14.35
CA TYR A 289 -22.57 1.54 15.19
C TYR A 289 -23.08 2.44 16.34
N LEU A 290 -22.48 3.63 16.56
CA LEU A 290 -22.84 4.53 17.67
C LEU A 290 -22.95 6.03 17.32
N THR A 291 -22.66 6.45 16.08
CA THR A 291 -22.71 7.87 15.67
C THR A 291 -23.69 8.07 14.50
N SER A 292 -24.28 9.26 14.42
CA SER A 292 -25.17 9.63 13.32
C SER A 292 -24.36 9.93 12.05
N THR A 293 -24.70 9.29 10.94
CA THR A 293 -24.06 9.46 9.62
C THR A 293 -25.04 10.11 8.65
N SER A 294 -24.60 11.11 7.88
CA SER A 294 -25.45 11.72 6.85
C SER A 294 -25.63 10.77 5.66
N VAL A 295 -26.87 10.41 5.34
CA VAL A 295 -27.24 9.51 4.25
C VAL A 295 -28.15 10.25 3.26
N ALA A 296 -27.77 10.29 1.98
CA ALA A 296 -28.52 10.95 0.92
C ALA A 296 -29.58 10.02 0.28
N TYR A 297 -30.63 10.60 -0.30
CA TYR A 297 -31.59 9.83 -1.10
C TYR A 297 -30.90 9.03 -2.20
N GLY A 298 -31.20 7.74 -2.28
CA GLY A 298 -30.64 6.81 -3.25
C GLY A 298 -29.31 6.19 -2.84
N GLN A 299 -28.71 6.61 -1.71
CA GLN A 299 -27.48 6.02 -1.18
C GLN A 299 -27.76 4.62 -0.64
N THR A 300 -26.87 3.67 -0.94
CA THR A 300 -26.96 2.29 -0.44
C THR A 300 -26.10 2.07 0.79
N VAL A 301 -26.65 1.37 1.77
CA VAL A 301 -25.98 1.01 3.02
C VAL A 301 -25.97 -0.50 3.18
N VAL A 302 -24.90 -1.00 3.80
CA VAL A 302 -24.71 -2.42 4.09
C VAL A 302 -24.89 -2.61 5.58
N VAL A 303 -25.80 -3.49 5.98
CA VAL A 303 -26.17 -3.68 7.38
C VAL A 303 -26.23 -5.15 7.71
N THR A 304 -25.77 -5.51 8.91
CA THR A 304 -25.91 -6.88 9.42
C THR A 304 -27.23 -6.97 10.19
N VAL A 305 -28.19 -7.71 9.64
CA VAL A 305 -29.51 -7.95 10.25
C VAL A 305 -29.65 -9.45 10.47
N ASP A 306 -29.90 -9.87 11.71
CA ASP A 306 -30.05 -11.28 12.08
C ASP A 306 -28.85 -12.17 11.69
N SER A 307 -27.63 -11.64 11.84
CA SER A 307 -26.37 -12.31 11.44
C SER A 307 -26.20 -12.53 9.92
N ASN A 308 -27.03 -11.90 9.09
CA ASN A 308 -26.90 -11.90 7.64
C ASN A 308 -26.64 -10.47 7.15
N LEU A 309 -25.69 -10.33 6.23
CA LEU A 309 -25.36 -9.06 5.60
C LEU A 309 -26.45 -8.74 4.57
N LYS A 310 -27.03 -7.55 4.60
CA LYS A 310 -28.11 -7.11 3.71
C LYS A 310 -27.81 -5.71 3.18
N ILE A 311 -28.22 -5.43 1.95
CA ILE A 311 -28.05 -4.11 1.33
C ILE A 311 -29.40 -3.42 1.23
N TYR A 312 -29.46 -2.20 1.73
CA TYR A 312 -30.64 -1.33 1.66
C TYR A 312 -30.28 -0.03 0.96
N ARG A 313 -31.27 0.60 0.32
CA ARG A 313 -31.16 1.93 -0.29
C ARG A 313 -32.00 2.91 0.50
N PHE A 314 -31.43 4.05 0.86
CA PHE A 314 -32.12 5.08 1.62
C PHE A 314 -33.08 5.85 0.70
N VAL A 315 -34.35 5.88 1.09
CA VAL A 315 -35.43 6.57 0.37
C VAL A 315 -36.23 7.50 1.29
N GLY A 316 -35.79 7.67 2.55
CA GLY A 316 -36.51 8.42 3.59
C GLY A 316 -36.56 9.94 3.43
N VAL A 317 -35.85 10.49 2.44
CA VAL A 317 -35.85 11.93 2.12
C VAL A 317 -36.11 12.16 0.63
N ASP A 318 -36.47 13.39 0.25
CA ASP A 318 -36.65 13.74 -1.17
C ASP A 318 -35.32 13.67 -1.95
N ALA A 319 -35.41 13.36 -3.25
CA ALA A 319 -34.25 13.33 -4.15
C ALA A 319 -33.44 14.63 -4.09
N GLY A 320 -32.14 14.52 -3.79
CA GLY A 320 -31.23 15.66 -3.60
C GLY A 320 -31.10 16.15 -2.15
N SER A 321 -31.73 15.48 -1.18
CA SER A 321 -31.58 15.75 0.26
C SER A 321 -30.79 14.64 0.96
N SER A 322 -30.27 14.94 2.15
CA SER A 322 -29.68 13.97 3.08
C SER A 322 -30.27 14.11 4.48
N GLU A 323 -30.21 13.03 5.27
CA GLU A 323 -30.60 12.96 6.68
C GLU A 323 -29.52 12.26 7.49
N ASP A 324 -29.30 12.69 8.73
CA ASP A 324 -28.38 12.02 9.65
C ASP A 324 -29.07 10.79 10.28
N VAL A 325 -28.58 9.60 9.94
CA VAL A 325 -29.10 8.29 10.35
C VAL A 325 -28.18 7.67 11.41
N THR A 326 -28.76 7.14 12.48
CA THR A 326 -28.02 6.34 13.48
C THR A 326 -28.32 4.86 13.27
N PHE A 327 -27.42 4.14 12.60
CA PHE A 327 -27.68 2.76 12.15
C PHE A 327 -27.92 1.76 13.29
N GLY A 328 -27.36 2.00 14.48
CA GLY A 328 -27.54 1.12 15.64
C GLY A 328 -28.98 1.07 16.20
N THR A 329 -29.83 2.03 15.83
CA THR A 329 -31.24 2.11 16.28
C THR A 329 -32.24 2.14 15.12
N GLU A 330 -31.76 2.02 13.88
CA GLU A 330 -32.58 2.16 12.68
C GLU A 330 -33.43 0.90 12.44
N ASP A 331 -34.69 1.09 12.05
CA ASP A 331 -35.56 0.00 11.62
C ASP A 331 -35.47 -0.18 10.10
N PHE A 332 -34.63 -1.11 9.65
CA PHE A 332 -34.47 -1.44 8.24
C PHE A 332 -35.68 -2.18 7.63
N THR A 333 -36.74 -2.42 8.41
CA THR A 333 -38.02 -2.91 7.88
C THR A 333 -38.98 -1.79 7.48
N ASP A 334 -38.66 -0.53 7.81
CA ASP A 334 -39.44 0.63 7.39
C ASP A 334 -39.26 0.91 5.89
N THR A 335 -40.22 0.46 5.09
CA THR A 335 -40.21 0.63 3.63
C THR A 335 -40.43 2.06 3.15
N GLU A 336 -40.85 2.97 4.03
CA GLU A 336 -40.92 4.41 3.69
C GLU A 336 -39.53 5.07 3.78
N ARG A 337 -38.58 4.45 4.50
CA ARG A 337 -37.21 4.94 4.67
C ARG A 337 -36.16 4.09 3.94
N TRP A 338 -36.41 2.80 3.80
CA TRP A 338 -35.44 1.83 3.28
C TRP A 338 -36.05 0.92 2.22
N GLU A 339 -35.46 0.97 1.03
CA GLU A 339 -35.73 0.00 -0.03
C GLU A 339 -34.73 -1.16 0.09
N PHE A 340 -35.22 -2.38 0.31
CA PHE A 340 -34.36 -3.57 0.27
C PHE A 340 -33.83 -3.80 -1.15
N VAL A 341 -32.51 -3.92 -1.29
CA VAL A 341 -31.86 -4.11 -2.59
C VAL A 341 -31.54 -5.58 -2.81
N VAL A 342 -30.74 -6.19 -1.94
CA VAL A 342 -30.27 -7.58 -2.09
C VAL A 342 -29.77 -8.16 -0.77
N ASP A 343 -29.83 -9.48 -0.65
CA ASP A 343 -29.17 -10.24 0.42
C ASP A 343 -27.66 -10.30 0.11
N GLY A 344 -26.81 -9.90 1.05
CA GLY A 344 -25.35 -9.85 0.88
C GLY A 344 -24.74 -11.22 0.60
N ALA A 345 -25.38 -12.31 1.06
CA ALA A 345 -24.99 -13.68 0.72
C ALA A 345 -25.29 -14.07 -0.75
N THR A 346 -26.02 -13.23 -1.49
CA THR A 346 -26.53 -13.54 -2.83
C THR A 346 -26.27 -12.41 -3.82
N ILE A 347 -25.13 -11.72 -3.72
CA ILE A 347 -24.66 -10.95 -4.88
C ILE A 347 -24.17 -11.98 -5.91
N PRO A 348 -24.88 -12.19 -7.03
CA PRO A 348 -24.37 -13.05 -8.08
C PRO A 348 -23.09 -12.42 -8.60
N LEU A 349 -21.95 -13.05 -8.34
CA LEU A 349 -20.77 -12.78 -9.14
C LEU A 349 -21.01 -13.41 -10.51
N SER A 350 -21.25 -12.56 -11.50
CA SER A 350 -21.23 -12.99 -12.90
C SER A 350 -19.77 -13.06 -13.33
N LEU A 351 -19.23 -14.27 -13.44
CA LEU A 351 -17.95 -14.51 -14.08
C LEU A 351 -18.13 -14.67 -15.58
N GLU A 352 -17.39 -13.88 -16.36
CA GLU A 352 -17.23 -14.05 -17.79
C GLU A 352 -16.05 -14.98 -18.09
N THR A 353 -16.18 -15.82 -19.10
CA THR A 353 -15.09 -16.72 -19.54
C THR A 353 -13.82 -15.90 -19.81
N GLY A 354 -12.70 -16.33 -19.25
CA GLY A 354 -11.40 -15.67 -19.35
C GLY A 354 -11.06 -14.76 -18.16
N GLN A 355 -12.03 -14.40 -17.32
CA GLN A 355 -11.78 -13.63 -16.11
C GLN A 355 -10.89 -14.37 -15.11
N LEU A 356 -10.07 -13.61 -14.39
CA LEU A 356 -9.11 -14.13 -13.42
C LEU A 356 -9.64 -13.98 -11.99
N VAL A 357 -9.49 -15.06 -11.22
CA VAL A 357 -9.88 -15.15 -9.82
C VAL A 357 -8.65 -15.49 -8.98
N SER A 358 -8.41 -14.69 -7.96
CA SER A 358 -7.33 -14.88 -6.99
C SER A 358 -7.87 -15.62 -5.77
N ASP A 359 -7.27 -16.77 -5.42
CA ASP A 359 -7.68 -17.55 -4.26
C ASP A 359 -7.01 -17.05 -2.98
N THR A 360 -7.72 -16.21 -2.23
CA THR A 360 -7.20 -15.57 -1.01
C THR A 360 -6.94 -16.55 0.16
N ASN A 361 -7.28 -17.84 0.00
CA ASN A 361 -6.88 -18.88 0.95
C ASN A 361 -5.44 -19.34 0.76
N ASP A 362 -4.86 -19.11 -0.43
CA ASP A 362 -3.56 -19.65 -0.82
C ASP A 362 -2.58 -18.52 -1.18
N LEU A 363 -2.05 -17.85 -0.16
CA LEU A 363 -1.05 -16.80 -0.30
C LEU A 363 0.30 -17.41 -0.69
N GLN A 364 0.77 -17.09 -1.89
CA GLN A 364 2.01 -17.63 -2.44
C GLN A 364 3.21 -16.72 -2.11
N ARG A 365 3.04 -15.40 -2.19
CA ARG A 365 4.13 -14.44 -1.97
C ARG A 365 3.65 -13.11 -1.40
N VAL A 366 4.55 -12.43 -0.71
CA VAL A 366 4.37 -11.04 -0.29
C VAL A 366 5.64 -10.25 -0.55
N THR A 367 5.52 -9.10 -1.20
CA THR A 367 6.58 -8.13 -1.46
C THR A 367 6.36 -6.92 -0.57
N ILE A 368 7.39 -6.54 0.19
CA ILE A 368 7.33 -5.56 1.25
C ILE A 368 8.52 -4.63 1.13
N GLN A 369 8.28 -3.34 1.34
CA GLN A 369 9.30 -2.36 1.67
C GLN A 369 8.86 -1.68 2.95
N ILE A 370 9.60 -1.90 4.04
CA ILE A 370 9.31 -1.23 5.30
C ILE A 370 9.67 0.24 5.13
N VAL A 371 8.67 1.08 5.32
CA VAL A 371 8.77 2.52 5.47
C VAL A 371 8.29 2.84 6.89
N ASP A 372 9.18 2.73 7.87
CA ASP A 372 8.92 3.22 9.22
C ASP A 372 9.28 4.71 9.21
N ASP A 373 8.32 5.56 8.88
CA ASP A 373 8.57 6.99 8.81
C ASP A 373 8.50 7.65 10.19
N VAL A 374 9.26 8.73 10.36
CA VAL A 374 9.05 9.57 11.53
C VAL A 374 7.83 10.43 11.23
N ASN A 375 6.73 10.15 11.93
CA ASN A 375 5.50 10.92 11.86
C ASN A 375 5.69 12.26 12.56
N ILE A 376 5.55 13.33 11.79
CA ILE A 376 5.86 14.69 12.16
C ILE A 376 4.65 15.58 11.89
N GLU A 377 4.42 16.52 12.78
CA GLU A 377 3.48 17.62 12.57
C GLU A 377 4.17 18.91 13.01
N THR A 378 4.36 19.80 12.04
CA THR A 378 4.81 21.17 12.30
C THR A 378 3.60 22.01 12.67
N LEU A 379 3.58 22.55 13.88
CA LEU A 379 2.51 23.44 14.33
C LEU A 379 2.61 24.78 13.60
N ASP A 380 1.54 25.17 12.92
CA ASP A 380 1.31 26.54 12.47
C ASP A 380 1.34 27.47 13.69
N SER A 381 2.17 28.52 13.66
CA SER A 381 2.19 29.53 14.71
C SER A 381 1.41 30.78 14.29
N ASP A 382 0.08 30.64 14.18
CA ASP A 382 -0.92 31.70 14.08
C ASP A 382 -0.66 32.84 13.04
N SER A 383 0.25 32.66 12.08
CA SER A 383 0.80 33.73 11.23
C SER A 383 0.58 33.38 9.77
N HIS A 384 -0.56 33.81 9.22
CA HIS A 384 -1.00 33.59 7.82
C HIS A 384 -0.09 34.21 6.73
N ASN A 385 1.17 34.53 7.04
CA ASN A 385 2.11 35.21 6.17
C ASN A 385 3.46 34.48 6.01
N GLY A 386 3.61 33.24 6.50
CA GLY A 386 4.83 32.44 6.30
C GLY A 386 6.08 32.92 7.04
N GLU A 387 5.95 33.88 7.96
CA GLU A 387 7.08 34.40 8.74
C GLU A 387 7.27 33.66 10.09
N ASP A 388 6.25 32.93 10.56
CA ASP A 388 6.33 32.13 11.80
C ASP A 388 5.73 30.71 11.63
N ASP A 389 5.65 30.16 10.42
CA ASP A 389 5.21 28.76 10.24
C ASP A 389 6.25 27.82 10.85
N GLY A 390 5.79 26.73 11.49
CA GLY A 390 6.68 25.78 12.14
C GLY A 390 7.68 25.14 11.17
N THR A 391 8.98 25.19 11.48
CA THR A 391 10.03 24.79 10.53
C THR A 391 10.51 23.34 10.70
N LEU A 392 10.84 22.67 9.59
CA LEU A 392 11.45 21.34 9.57
C LEU A 392 12.90 21.38 9.05
N SER A 393 13.83 21.00 9.91
CA SER A 393 15.27 20.87 9.64
C SER A 393 15.75 19.44 9.94
N VAL A 394 16.24 18.72 8.94
CA VAL A 394 16.65 17.31 9.06
C VAL A 394 18.07 17.10 8.53
N THR A 395 18.90 16.39 9.27
CA THR A 395 20.24 15.98 8.81
C THR A 395 20.49 14.53 9.22
N ALA A 396 20.77 13.66 8.25
CA ALA A 396 21.05 12.25 8.46
C ALA A 396 22.30 11.80 7.68
N ASP A 397 23.15 11.01 8.34
CA ASP A 397 24.24 10.25 7.72
C ASP A 397 23.72 8.94 7.10
N GLY A 398 22.51 8.91 6.59
CA GLY A 398 21.85 7.73 6.05
C GLY A 398 20.47 8.15 5.55
N ASP A 399 19.57 7.19 5.34
CA ASP A 399 18.25 7.48 4.77
C ASP A 399 17.38 8.36 5.68
N VAL A 400 16.46 9.09 5.04
CA VAL A 400 15.42 9.88 5.68
C VAL A 400 14.06 9.42 5.17
N ALA A 401 13.18 8.99 6.07
CA ALA A 401 11.77 8.68 5.80
C ALA A 401 10.88 9.45 6.80
N LEU A 402 10.03 10.34 6.28
CA LEU A 402 9.16 11.22 7.09
C LEU A 402 7.71 11.18 6.60
N ASN A 403 6.78 11.24 7.54
CA ASN A 403 5.35 11.44 7.30
C ASN A 403 4.87 12.73 7.91
N GLY A 404 4.17 13.55 7.15
CA GLY A 404 3.49 14.76 7.62
C GLY A 404 2.01 14.49 7.84
N ALA A 405 1.52 14.67 9.06
CA ALA A 405 0.09 14.64 9.35
C ALA A 405 -0.67 15.85 8.74
N SER A 406 0.07 16.92 8.44
CA SER A 406 -0.39 18.18 7.85
C SER A 406 0.65 18.70 6.85
N ASP A 407 0.50 19.95 6.41
CA ASP A 407 1.54 20.68 5.66
C ASP A 407 2.90 20.56 6.37
N LEU A 408 3.96 20.30 5.61
CA LEU A 408 5.34 20.27 6.09
C LEU A 408 6.11 21.45 5.50
N PHE A 409 6.54 22.37 6.37
CA PHE A 409 7.34 23.52 6.00
C PHE A 409 8.83 23.19 6.15
N ILE A 410 9.45 22.83 5.03
CA ILE A 410 10.82 22.37 4.95
C ILE A 410 11.76 23.57 4.90
N GLN A 411 12.55 23.73 5.95
CA GLN A 411 13.73 24.59 5.92
C GLN A 411 14.85 23.88 5.15
N GLN A 412 15.19 22.65 5.57
CA GLN A 412 16.20 21.84 4.89
C GLN A 412 16.14 20.36 5.33
N ILE A 413 16.26 19.43 4.39
CA ILE A 413 16.46 18.00 4.60
C ILE A 413 17.77 17.62 3.91
N VAL A 414 18.73 17.09 4.67
CA VAL A 414 20.03 16.64 4.17
C VAL A 414 20.23 15.17 4.52
N SER A 415 20.52 14.35 3.51
CA SER A 415 20.70 12.90 3.63
C SER A 415 21.93 12.43 2.83
N THR A 416 22.77 11.56 3.39
CA THR A 416 23.74 10.78 2.59
C THR A 416 23.15 9.52 1.96
N GLY A 417 21.85 9.28 2.13
CA GLY A 417 21.14 8.16 1.53
C GLY A 417 19.95 8.66 0.71
N ASN A 418 18.90 7.85 0.72
CA ASN A 418 17.63 8.19 0.08
C ASN A 418 16.84 9.19 0.94
N VAL A 419 15.93 9.92 0.31
CA VAL A 419 14.96 10.78 0.99
C VAL A 419 13.56 10.42 0.51
N ARG A 420 12.70 10.03 1.45
CA ARG A 420 11.27 9.87 1.23
C ARG A 420 10.52 10.80 2.17
N VAL A 421 9.70 11.67 1.60
CA VAL A 421 8.83 12.56 2.35
C VAL A 421 7.42 12.40 1.86
N ARG A 422 6.52 12.05 2.77
CA ARG A 422 5.08 12.05 2.55
C ARG A 422 4.46 13.12 3.43
N SER A 423 3.45 13.81 2.93
CA SER A 423 2.58 14.68 3.72
C SER A 423 1.14 14.50 3.25
N ILE A 424 0.19 14.53 4.18
CA ILE A 424 -1.24 14.65 3.86
C ILE A 424 -1.54 16.04 3.29
N GLY A 425 -0.80 17.05 3.75
CA GLY A 425 -0.88 18.43 3.30
C GLY A 425 0.19 18.80 2.27
N ASP A 426 0.50 20.08 2.18
CA ASP A 426 1.49 20.61 1.24
C ASP A 426 2.93 20.30 1.70
N LEU A 427 3.82 20.01 0.74
CA LEU A 427 5.27 20.06 0.95
C LEU A 427 5.76 21.44 0.51
N VAL A 428 6.29 22.20 1.46
CA VAL A 428 6.56 23.62 1.30
C VAL A 428 8.04 23.91 1.57
N ASP A 429 8.81 24.25 0.53
CA ASP A 429 10.15 24.83 0.69
C ASP A 429 10.05 26.26 1.20
N LEU A 430 10.55 26.51 2.40
CA LEU A 430 10.51 27.83 3.03
C LEU A 430 11.45 28.86 2.38
N GLU A 431 12.34 28.43 1.49
CA GLU A 431 13.35 29.28 0.85
C GLU A 431 14.32 29.98 1.82
N THR A 432 14.37 29.53 3.08
CA THR A 432 15.19 30.17 4.15
C THR A 432 16.61 29.61 4.26
N ALA A 433 16.87 28.39 3.78
CA ALA A 433 18.19 27.78 3.82
C ALA A 433 19.08 28.19 2.63
N ASP A 434 20.40 28.29 2.89
CA ASP A 434 21.44 28.40 1.87
C ASP A 434 21.51 27.07 1.09
N GLY A 435 20.85 27.00 -0.07
CA GLY A 435 20.80 25.81 -0.93
C GLY A 435 19.39 25.29 -1.16
N ALA A 436 19.25 24.01 -1.47
CA ALA A 436 17.95 23.38 -1.69
C ALA A 436 17.27 22.98 -0.38
N ALA A 437 15.93 22.86 -0.41
CA ALA A 437 15.15 22.32 0.68
C ALA A 437 15.37 20.81 0.87
N VAL A 438 15.57 20.06 -0.22
CA VAL A 438 15.85 18.62 -0.14
C VAL A 438 17.16 18.29 -0.83
N ILE A 439 18.08 17.66 -0.10
CA ILE A 439 19.41 17.29 -0.55
C ILE A 439 19.64 15.82 -0.19
N ALA A 440 19.85 14.97 -1.21
CA ALA A 440 20.08 13.55 -1.05
C ALA A 440 21.32 13.10 -1.81
N ALA A 441 21.94 12.00 -1.35
CA ALA A 441 22.98 11.30 -2.11
C ALA A 441 22.43 10.08 -2.87
N GLY A 442 21.19 9.69 -2.58
CA GLY A 442 20.43 8.66 -3.28
C GLY A 442 19.11 9.21 -3.82
N ASP A 443 18.13 8.33 -4.00
CA ASP A 443 16.85 8.64 -4.62
C ASP A 443 15.99 9.55 -3.75
N VAL A 444 15.18 10.38 -4.40
CA VAL A 444 14.24 11.28 -3.74
C VAL A 444 12.83 10.94 -4.14
N ASN A 445 11.96 10.72 -3.15
CA ASN A 445 10.54 10.47 -3.35
C ASN A 445 9.70 11.49 -2.55
N LEU A 446 8.94 12.33 -3.25
CA LEU A 446 8.14 13.41 -2.64
C LEU A 446 6.64 13.17 -2.88
N ASN A 447 5.85 13.09 -1.81
CA ASN A 447 4.39 13.01 -1.90
C ASN A 447 3.75 14.05 -1.00
N GLY A 448 2.84 14.83 -1.56
CA GLY A 448 2.10 15.84 -0.82
C GLY A 448 0.85 16.27 -1.58
N LYS A 449 -0.01 17.05 -0.95
CA LYS A 449 -1.15 17.67 -1.64
C LYS A 449 -0.68 18.64 -2.72
N ILE A 450 0.17 19.60 -2.37
CA ILE A 450 0.91 20.47 -3.29
C ILE A 450 2.39 20.40 -2.95
N ILE A 451 3.25 20.32 -3.97
CA ILE A 451 4.71 20.38 -3.80
C ILE A 451 5.19 21.70 -4.40
N ARG A 452 5.69 22.60 -3.55
CA ARG A 452 6.10 23.96 -3.94
C ARG A 452 7.13 24.57 -3.00
N GLY A 453 7.69 25.71 -3.39
CA GLY A 453 8.34 26.67 -2.50
C GLY A 453 7.48 27.90 -2.23
N VAL A 454 7.81 28.62 -1.17
CA VAL A 454 7.21 29.91 -0.83
C VAL A 454 8.09 31.01 -1.39
N ASN A 455 7.60 31.74 -2.39
CA ASN A 455 8.16 33.06 -2.66
C ASN A 455 7.53 34.05 -1.67
N ILE A 456 8.20 34.25 -0.53
CA ILE A 456 7.75 35.16 0.54
C ILE A 456 7.59 36.60 0.02
N VAL A 457 8.24 36.95 -1.10
CA VAL A 457 8.27 38.33 -1.62
C VAL A 457 7.04 38.67 -2.48
N ASP A 458 6.51 37.72 -3.27
CA ASP A 458 5.47 37.99 -4.28
C ASP A 458 4.19 37.14 -4.13
N GLY A 459 4.14 36.19 -3.18
CA GLY A 459 2.97 35.31 -2.99
C GLY A 459 2.71 34.36 -4.17
N VAL A 460 3.68 34.22 -5.07
CA VAL A 460 3.67 33.28 -6.18
C VAL A 460 4.31 31.98 -5.72
N ASN A 461 3.65 30.85 -5.94
CA ASN A 461 4.22 29.52 -5.66
C ASN A 461 5.50 29.33 -6.48
N SER A 462 6.66 29.36 -5.82
CA SER A 462 7.95 28.94 -6.39
C SER A 462 7.99 27.41 -6.52
N PRO A 463 8.91 26.84 -7.31
CA PRO A 463 9.19 25.40 -7.27
C PRO A 463 9.98 25.03 -6.00
N LEU A 464 9.74 23.83 -5.46
CA LEU A 464 10.53 23.26 -4.36
C LEU A 464 11.96 22.96 -4.85
N ARG A 465 12.97 23.48 -4.15
CA ARG A 465 14.38 23.29 -4.54
C ARG A 465 14.86 21.90 -4.11
N VAL A 466 15.37 21.11 -5.06
CA VAL A 466 15.95 19.77 -4.83
C VAL A 466 17.39 19.68 -5.34
N LEU A 467 18.19 18.83 -4.72
CA LEU A 467 19.49 18.38 -5.21
C LEU A 467 19.55 16.85 -5.19
N VAL A 468 19.47 16.26 -6.38
CA VAL A 468 19.51 14.82 -6.65
C VAL A 468 20.72 14.54 -7.56
N PRO A 469 21.60 13.58 -7.23
CA PRO A 469 22.77 13.28 -8.04
C PRO A 469 22.39 12.54 -9.33
N PHE A 470 23.28 12.59 -10.32
CA PHE A 470 23.12 11.92 -11.62
C PHE A 470 22.92 10.39 -11.53
N SER A 471 23.33 9.77 -10.43
CA SER A 471 23.20 8.33 -10.19
C SER A 471 21.89 7.94 -9.50
N ALA A 472 21.02 8.91 -9.24
CA ALA A 472 19.78 8.74 -8.50
C ALA A 472 18.63 9.41 -9.23
N GLU A 473 17.42 9.11 -8.77
CA GLU A 473 16.20 9.54 -9.43
C GLU A 473 15.30 10.32 -8.49
N LEU A 474 14.59 11.30 -9.07
CA LEU A 474 13.45 11.95 -8.44
C LEU A 474 12.17 11.22 -8.85
N SER A 475 11.34 10.92 -7.86
CA SER A 475 9.98 10.47 -8.07
C SER A 475 9.01 11.19 -7.14
N GLY A 476 7.71 11.17 -7.47
CA GLY A 476 6.72 11.71 -6.55
C GLY A 476 5.31 11.82 -7.09
N SER A 477 4.40 12.21 -6.21
CA SER A 477 3.00 12.43 -6.56
C SER A 477 2.39 13.62 -5.81
N SER A 478 1.45 14.30 -6.47
CA SER A 478 0.66 15.34 -5.83
C SER A 478 -0.83 15.30 -6.16
N ASP A 479 -1.66 15.59 -5.14
CA ASP A 479 -3.12 15.73 -5.30
C ASP A 479 -3.53 17.06 -5.96
N ALA A 480 -2.59 17.96 -6.16
CA ALA A 480 -2.71 19.19 -6.92
C ALA A 480 -1.39 19.44 -7.68
N ASP A 481 -0.70 20.56 -7.44
CA ASP A 481 0.47 20.94 -8.23
C ASP A 481 1.77 20.25 -7.76
N PHE A 482 2.59 19.83 -8.72
CA PHE A 482 3.93 19.28 -8.51
C PHE A 482 4.97 20.24 -9.09
N ARG A 483 5.71 20.99 -8.26
CA ARG A 483 6.69 21.96 -8.75
C ARG A 483 8.05 21.76 -8.11
N VAL A 484 9.07 21.49 -8.93
CA VAL A 484 10.45 21.27 -8.48
C VAL A 484 11.47 22.01 -9.34
N ILE A 485 12.58 22.41 -8.73
CA ILE A 485 13.71 23.01 -9.40
C ILE A 485 15.03 22.43 -8.90
N GLN A 486 15.94 22.14 -9.83
CA GLN A 486 17.32 21.79 -9.55
C GLN A 486 18.27 22.73 -10.28
N GLY A 487 19.35 23.16 -9.60
CA GLY A 487 20.46 23.89 -10.22
C GLY A 487 21.71 23.03 -10.42
N ASN A 488 22.84 23.67 -10.71
CA ASN A 488 24.14 23.00 -10.76
C ASN A 488 24.97 23.24 -9.51
N GLY A 489 25.95 22.36 -9.29
CA GLY A 489 26.96 22.58 -8.26
C GLY A 489 27.47 21.29 -7.65
N THR A 490 28.00 21.45 -6.45
CA THR A 490 28.51 20.36 -5.62
C THR A 490 28.09 20.60 -4.19
N TYR A 491 27.62 19.55 -3.52
CA TYR A 491 27.22 19.63 -2.14
C TYR A 491 28.09 18.66 -1.35
N ALA A 492 28.62 19.16 -0.24
CA ALA A 492 29.49 18.39 0.61
C ALA A 492 28.64 17.65 1.65
N VAL A 493 28.49 16.34 1.50
CA VAL A 493 27.92 15.47 2.55
C VAL A 493 29.00 14.56 3.09
N ASN A 494 29.25 14.59 4.41
CA ASN A 494 30.24 13.75 5.09
C ASN A 494 31.64 13.72 4.46
N GLY A 495 32.08 14.87 3.95
CA GLY A 495 33.40 15.03 3.33
C GLY A 495 33.50 14.53 1.88
N SER A 496 32.41 13.99 1.33
CA SER A 496 32.28 13.69 -0.10
C SER A 496 31.59 14.86 -0.81
N ASN A 497 32.15 15.28 -1.95
CA ASN A 497 31.52 16.27 -2.81
C ASN A 497 30.69 15.52 -3.85
N ILE A 498 29.38 15.64 -3.75
CA ILE A 498 28.43 15.02 -4.67
C ILE A 498 28.07 16.07 -5.73
N PRO A 499 28.39 15.84 -7.02
CA PRO A 499 28.01 16.75 -8.08
C PRO A 499 26.55 16.57 -8.47
N TYR A 500 25.90 17.67 -8.80
CA TYR A 500 24.55 17.74 -9.35
C TYR A 500 24.51 18.78 -10.47
N GLY A 501 23.58 18.59 -11.38
CA GLY A 501 23.36 19.45 -12.54
C GLY A 501 22.26 18.84 -13.39
N ASP A 502 22.46 17.58 -13.78
CA ASP A 502 21.43 16.81 -14.48
C ASP A 502 20.42 16.26 -13.48
N LEU A 503 19.15 16.21 -13.88
CA LEU A 503 18.07 15.63 -13.09
C LEU A 503 17.40 14.51 -13.88
N THR A 504 17.35 13.32 -13.28
CA THR A 504 16.53 12.21 -13.78
C THR A 504 15.24 12.16 -12.97
N VAL A 505 14.10 12.34 -13.65
CA VAL A 505 12.78 12.16 -13.05
C VAL A 505 12.20 10.87 -13.61
N SER A 506 12.25 9.78 -12.85
CA SER A 506 11.76 8.49 -13.33
C SER A 506 10.23 8.45 -13.37
N ARG A 507 9.58 9.08 -12.39
CA ARG A 507 8.12 9.19 -12.37
C ARG A 507 7.60 10.40 -11.60
N ALA A 508 6.65 11.13 -12.17
CA ALA A 508 5.87 12.11 -11.42
C ALA A 508 4.39 12.07 -11.79
N TYR A 509 3.52 12.26 -10.80
CA TYR A 509 2.07 12.40 -11.00
C TYR A 509 1.57 13.71 -10.36
N ALA A 510 0.69 14.43 -11.05
CA ALA A 510 0.02 15.61 -10.52
C ALA A 510 -1.45 15.68 -10.94
N ARG A 511 -2.40 15.83 -10.01
CA ARG A 511 -3.79 16.15 -10.41
C ARG A 511 -3.94 17.60 -10.88
N GLY A 512 -2.96 18.46 -10.59
CA GLY A 512 -2.87 19.84 -11.03
C GLY A 512 -1.81 20.02 -12.12
N ASN A 513 -1.11 21.16 -12.05
CA ASN A 513 0.02 21.45 -12.95
C ASN A 513 1.30 20.78 -12.47
N MET A 514 2.20 20.49 -13.40
CA MET A 514 3.51 19.95 -13.12
C MET A 514 4.57 20.86 -13.73
N ASP A 515 5.44 21.44 -12.89
CA ASP A 515 6.54 22.29 -13.33
C ASP A 515 7.88 21.68 -12.88
N ILE A 516 8.70 21.23 -13.83
CA ILE A 516 10.01 20.64 -13.56
C ILE A 516 11.07 21.50 -14.24
N THR A 517 11.96 22.08 -13.45
CA THR A 517 13.00 22.99 -13.94
C THR A 517 14.39 22.50 -13.58
N VAL A 518 15.28 22.44 -14.57
CA VAL A 518 16.72 22.22 -14.40
C VAL A 518 17.44 23.46 -14.91
N THR A 519 18.01 24.28 -14.04
CA THR A 519 18.60 25.56 -14.46
C THR A 519 19.92 25.37 -15.19
N ASP A 520 20.65 24.29 -14.92
CA ASP A 520 21.97 24.03 -15.51
C ASP A 520 22.26 22.52 -15.56
N GLY A 521 21.82 21.86 -16.63
CA GLY A 521 22.01 20.42 -16.82
C GLY A 521 20.91 19.80 -17.67
N ASP A 522 21.09 18.54 -18.02
CA ASP A 522 20.10 17.78 -18.77
C ASP A 522 18.93 17.39 -17.87
N LEU A 523 17.72 17.42 -18.42
CA LEU A 523 16.53 16.88 -17.78
C LEU A 523 16.20 15.55 -18.45
N THR A 524 16.34 14.43 -17.74
CA THR A 524 15.94 13.11 -18.22
C THR A 524 14.59 12.76 -17.63
N ILE A 525 13.61 12.42 -18.46
CA ILE A 525 12.25 12.10 -18.00
C ILE A 525 11.85 10.67 -18.34
N GLY A 526 11.37 9.93 -17.35
CA GLY A 526 10.66 8.67 -17.53
C GLY A 526 9.19 8.95 -17.84
N LYS A 527 8.31 8.72 -16.85
CA LYS A 527 6.86 8.89 -17.00
C LYS A 527 6.29 10.03 -16.17
N LEU A 528 5.74 11.02 -16.86
CA LEU A 528 5.11 12.19 -16.26
C LEU A 528 3.62 12.20 -16.60
N GLU A 529 2.78 12.24 -15.58
CA GLU A 529 1.33 12.32 -15.76
C GLU A 529 0.80 13.54 -15.00
N ALA A 530 0.06 14.41 -15.71
CA ALA A 530 -0.64 15.51 -15.09
C ALA A 530 -2.04 15.70 -15.68
N LEU A 531 -3.02 16.03 -14.84
CA LEU A 531 -4.34 16.45 -15.32
C LEU A 531 -4.37 17.94 -15.71
N GLY A 532 -3.32 18.70 -15.38
CA GLY A 532 -3.10 20.10 -15.75
C GLY A 532 -2.03 20.29 -16.82
N ILE A 533 -1.31 21.41 -16.75
CA ILE A 533 -0.22 21.72 -17.68
C ILE A 533 1.07 21.09 -17.17
N VAL A 534 1.82 20.44 -18.06
CA VAL A 534 3.20 20.03 -17.80
C VAL A 534 4.15 21.06 -18.42
N THR A 535 4.96 21.70 -17.59
CA THR A 535 6.04 22.61 -18.02
C THR A 535 7.39 21.97 -17.72
N LEU A 536 8.18 21.71 -18.76
CA LEU A 536 9.54 21.21 -18.63
C LEU A 536 10.52 22.27 -19.07
N THR A 537 11.44 22.63 -18.18
CA THR A 537 12.44 23.67 -18.45
C THR A 537 13.84 23.10 -18.22
N THR A 538 14.71 23.21 -19.23
CA THR A 538 16.14 22.92 -19.10
C THR A 538 16.97 23.81 -20.03
N ASN A 539 18.09 24.32 -19.53
CA ASN A 539 19.06 25.08 -20.33
C ASN A 539 19.98 24.19 -21.18
N GLN A 540 19.82 22.85 -21.11
CA GLN A 540 20.55 21.89 -21.93
C GLN A 540 19.57 20.92 -22.62
N ASN A 541 19.81 19.61 -22.56
CA ASN A 541 19.00 18.64 -23.28
C ASN A 541 17.83 18.14 -22.43
N LEU A 542 16.68 17.94 -23.07
CA LEU A 542 15.57 17.17 -22.52
C LEU A 542 15.68 15.76 -23.09
N LEU A 543 16.03 14.78 -22.27
CA LEU A 543 16.31 13.41 -22.67
C LEU A 543 15.15 12.48 -22.30
N ASP A 544 14.93 11.50 -23.16
CA ASP A 544 14.03 10.40 -22.88
C ASP A 544 14.74 9.38 -21.97
N GLY A 545 14.24 9.24 -20.75
CA GLY A 545 14.72 8.28 -19.74
C GLY A 545 14.12 6.88 -19.90
N SER A 546 13.14 6.71 -20.79
CA SER A 546 12.50 5.44 -21.13
C SER A 546 12.39 5.30 -22.66
N PRO A 547 13.52 5.25 -23.41
CA PRO A 547 13.50 5.22 -24.86
C PRO A 547 12.86 3.94 -25.37
N SER A 548 11.57 4.04 -25.66
CA SER A 548 10.78 2.97 -26.24
C SER A 548 10.83 3.04 -27.77
N SER A 549 10.85 1.86 -28.40
CA SER A 549 10.81 1.74 -29.87
C SER A 549 9.38 1.72 -30.43
N THR A 550 8.38 1.87 -29.57
CA THR A 550 6.96 1.63 -29.86
C THR A 550 6.14 2.92 -29.67
N PRO A 551 5.28 3.30 -30.64
CA PRO A 551 4.53 4.57 -30.61
C PRO A 551 3.47 4.75 -29.50
N THR A 552 3.37 3.84 -28.52
CA THR A 552 2.31 3.79 -27.51
C THR A 552 2.81 3.98 -26.08
N ASP A 553 4.11 3.89 -25.85
CA ASP A 553 4.67 4.41 -24.60
C ASP A 553 4.67 5.92 -24.71
N TRP A 554 4.39 6.60 -23.61
CA TRP A 554 4.39 8.05 -23.53
C TRP A 554 5.33 8.45 -22.40
N ASN A 555 6.11 9.49 -22.63
CA ASN A 555 6.88 10.13 -21.58
C ASN A 555 6.02 11.11 -20.80
N VAL A 556 5.06 11.76 -21.49
CA VAL A 556 4.22 12.79 -20.91
C VAL A 556 2.76 12.60 -21.27
N TYR A 557 1.92 12.36 -20.27
CA TYR A 557 0.46 12.41 -20.40
C TYR A 557 -0.08 13.68 -19.75
N ALA A 558 -0.52 14.64 -20.55
CA ALA A 558 -1.16 15.86 -20.07
C ALA A 558 -2.04 16.53 -21.15
N PRO A 559 -3.08 17.31 -20.75
CA PRO A 559 -3.83 18.17 -21.66
C PRO A 559 -2.95 19.18 -22.42
N GLN A 560 -1.84 19.61 -21.83
CA GLN A 560 -0.91 20.55 -22.44
C GLN A 560 0.53 20.29 -21.95
N LEU A 561 1.47 20.29 -22.90
CA LEU A 561 2.90 20.25 -22.65
C LEU A 561 3.54 21.56 -23.12
N VAL A 562 4.33 22.19 -22.25
CA VAL A 562 5.14 23.37 -22.52
C VAL A 562 6.61 23.02 -22.32
N LEU A 563 7.41 23.20 -23.37
CA LEU A 563 8.84 22.92 -23.36
C LEU A 563 9.64 24.22 -23.47
N ASN A 564 10.48 24.48 -22.47
CA ASN A 564 11.47 25.55 -22.48
C ASN A 564 12.86 24.91 -22.47
N VAL A 565 13.31 24.48 -23.65
CA VAL A 565 14.55 23.70 -23.83
C VAL A 565 15.49 24.46 -24.76
N ASP A 566 16.69 24.78 -24.28
CA ASP A 566 17.72 25.47 -25.08
C ASP A 566 18.53 24.49 -25.96
N GLY A 567 18.73 23.26 -25.48
CA GLY A 567 19.46 22.20 -26.17
C GLY A 567 18.57 21.30 -27.02
N ASN A 568 18.93 20.01 -27.11
CA ASN A 568 18.15 19.06 -27.88
C ASN A 568 16.98 18.53 -27.08
N VAL A 569 15.83 18.38 -27.74
CA VAL A 569 14.73 17.57 -27.22
C VAL A 569 14.89 16.18 -27.81
N GLY A 570 15.03 15.18 -26.94
CA GLY A 570 15.03 13.76 -27.26
C GLY A 570 13.72 13.34 -27.91
N LEU A 571 13.66 12.09 -28.38
CA LEU A 571 12.43 11.57 -28.99
C LEU A 571 11.39 11.28 -27.90
N LEU A 572 10.76 12.33 -27.39
CA LEU A 572 9.68 12.20 -26.42
C LEU A 572 8.44 11.66 -27.11
N THR A 573 7.79 10.73 -26.44
CA THR A 573 6.56 10.08 -26.89
C THR A 573 5.32 10.64 -26.20
#